data_AF-A0A0F8VLN9-F1
#
_entry.id   AF-A0A0F8VLN9-F1
#
_cell.length_a   1.000
_cell.length_b   1.000
_cell.length_c   1.000
_cell.angle_alpha   90.00
_cell.angle_beta   90.00
_cell.angle_gamma   90.00
#
_symmetry.space_group_name_H-M   'P 1'
#
loop_
_entity.id
_entity.type
_entity.pdbx_description
1 polymer ?
#
loop_
_entity_poly.entity_id
_entity_poly.type
_entity_poly.pdbx_seq_one_letter_code
_entity_poly.pdbx_strand_id
1 'polypeptide(L)' 'MVEIQFHPIAQEDIKELYDYFSRFSLQYADSFVEGFYEQLEGLKRFPQMGKEYPENKRYRQLIYQNYRILKKI' A
#
# COMPACT_ATOMS: atom_id res chain seq x y z
N MET A 1 13.25 13.03 3.05
CA MET A 1 12.17 12.07 3.35
C MET A 1 10.86 12.82 3.30
N VAL A 2 9.79 12.21 2.79
CA VAL A 2 8.44 12.79 2.82
C VAL A 2 7.58 12.08 3.85
N GLU A 3 6.59 12.77 4.38
CA GLU A 3 5.54 12.17 5.19
C GLU A 3 4.53 11.46 4.29
N ILE A 4 4.04 10.30 4.72
CA ILE A 4 2.98 9.57 4.04
C ILE A 4 1.71 9.76 4.85
N GLN A 5 0.67 10.26 4.19
CA GLN A 5 -0.68 10.36 4.73
C GLN A 5 -1.57 9.34 4.02
N PHE A 6 -2.34 8.61 4.82
CA PHE A 6 -3.31 7.65 4.29
C PHE A 6 -4.67 8.32 4.14
N HIS A 7 -5.29 8.13 2.98
CA HIS A 7 -6.70 8.44 2.82
C HIS A 7 -7.52 7.48 3.69
N PRO A 8 -8.65 7.90 4.30
CA PRO A 8 -9.47 7.01 5.12
C PRO A 8 -9.86 5.70 4.43
N ILE A 9 -10.18 5.76 3.13
CA ILE A 9 -10.43 4.58 2.30
C ILE A 9 -9.23 3.62 2.29
N ALA A 10 -8.01 4.15 2.13
CA ALA A 10 -6.81 3.31 2.14
C ALA A 10 -6.55 2.67 3.51
N GLN A 11 -6.93 3.34 4.61
CA GLN A 11 -6.85 2.75 5.95
C GLN A 11 -7.83 1.59 6.11
N GLU A 12 -9.07 1.75 5.63
CA GLU A 12 -10.07 0.69 5.63
C GLU A 12 -9.64 -0.47 4.73
N ASP A 13 -9.12 -0.21 3.52
CA ASP A 13 -8.63 -1.25 2.62
C ASP A 13 -7.54 -2.12 3.28
N ILE A 14 -6.59 -1.50 3.99
CA ILE A 14 -5.53 -2.23 4.72
C ILE A 14 -6.16 -3.09 5.83
N LYS A 15 -7.14 -2.54 6.56
CA LYS A 15 -7.85 -3.25 7.63
C LYS A 15 -8.65 -4.43 7.06
N GLU A 16 -9.40 -4.24 5.98
CA GLU A 16 -10.18 -5.30 5.34
C GLU A 16 -9.28 -6.44 4.83
N LEU A 17 -8.11 -6.11 4.27
CA LEU A 17 -7.13 -7.12 3.86
C LEU A 17 -6.59 -7.91 5.06
N TYR A 18 -6.25 -7.22 6.15
CA TYR A 18 -5.84 -7.89 7.39
C TYR A 18 -6.93 -8.80 7.96
N ASP A 19 -8.16 -8.29 8.05
CA ASP A 19 -9.35 -9.01 8.53
C ASP A 19 -9.71 -10.18 7.62
N TYR A 20 -9.39 -10.12 6.33
CA TYR A 20 -9.57 -11.22 5.39
C TYR A 20 -8.49 -12.29 5.59
N PHE A 21 -7.22 -11.91 5.61
CA PHE A 21 -6.09 -12.83 5.75
C PHE A 21 -6.05 -13.54 7.10
N SER A 22 -6.41 -12.83 8.17
CA SER A 22 -6.44 -13.37 9.54
C SER A 22 -7.44 -14.53 9.70
N ARG A 23 -8.47 -14.62 8.86
CA ARG A 23 -9.40 -15.76 8.81
C ARG A 23 -8.72 -17.07 8.46
N PHE A 24 -7.60 -17.00 7.74
CA PHE A 24 -6.83 -18.16 7.29
C PHE A 24 -5.53 -18.32 8.08
N SER A 25 -4.84 -17.20 8.38
CA SER A 25 -3.61 -17.20 9.17
C SER A 25 -3.29 -15.79 9.67
N LEU A 26 -3.22 -15.63 11.01
CA LEU A 26 -2.78 -14.38 11.65
C LEU A 26 -1.35 -14.02 11.25
N GLN A 27 -0.45 -15.01 11.24
CA GLN A 27 0.94 -14.79 10.86
C GLN A 27 1.08 -14.27 9.42
N TYR A 28 0.22 -14.75 8.50
CA TYR A 28 0.21 -14.23 7.13
C TYR A 28 -0.34 -12.80 7.09
N ALA A 29 -1.39 -12.49 7.86
CA ALA A 29 -1.94 -11.14 7.93
C ALA A 29 -0.90 -10.13 8.47
N ASP A 30 -0.19 -10.50 9.53
CA ASP A 30 0.87 -9.67 10.14
C ASP A 30 2.02 -9.44 9.14
N SER A 31 2.59 -10.51 8.58
CA SER A 31 3.69 -10.40 7.61
C SER A 31 3.30 -9.65 6.34
N PHE A 32 2.05 -9.76 5.88
CA PHE A 32 1.56 -8.98 4.74
C PHE A 32 1.58 -7.48 5.04
N VAL A 33 1.06 -7.06 6.20
CA VAL A 33 1.00 -5.65 6.61
C VAL A 33 2.39 -5.09 6.88
N GLU A 34 3.27 -5.84 7.54
CA GLU A 34 4.67 -5.46 7.74
C GLU A 34 5.37 -5.21 6.41
N GLY A 35 5.31 -6.16 5.46
CA GLY A 35 5.92 -6.00 4.15
C GLY A 35 5.29 -4.87 3.31
N PHE A 36 4.00 -4.57 3.51
CA PHE A 36 3.36 -3.40 2.92
C PHE A 36 3.99 -2.09 3.44
N TYR A 37 4.19 -1.95 4.76
CA TYR A 37 4.82 -0.77 5.33
C TYR A 37 6.31 -0.64 4.94
N GLU A 38 7.02 -1.76 4.78
CA GLU A 38 8.39 -1.74 4.24
C GLU A 38 8.45 -1.15 2.81
N GLN A 39 7.47 -1.45 1.95
CA GLN A 39 7.40 -0.81 0.63
C GLN A 39 7.18 0.70 0.73
N LEU A 40 6.42 1.16 1.73
CA LEU A 40 6.18 2.58 1.95
C LEU A 40 7.41 3.32 2.48
N GLU A 41 8.30 2.67 3.21
CA GLU A 41 9.59 3.27 3.60
C GLU A 41 10.45 3.62 2.38
N GLY A 42 10.43 2.79 1.34
CA GLY A 42 11.03 3.11 0.05
C GLY A 42 10.43 4.37 -0.57
N LEU A 43 9.10 4.52 -0.48
CA LEU A 43 8.37 5.67 -1.01
C LEU A 43 8.71 6.98 -0.28
N LYS A 44 8.98 6.94 1.04
CA LYS A 44 9.46 8.12 1.80
C LYS A 44 10.78 8.66 1.27
N ARG A 45 11.66 7.77 0.78
CA ARG A 45 12.97 8.13 0.23
C ARG A 45 12.90 8.51 -1.24
N PHE A 46 12.02 7.86 -2.02
CA PHE A 46 11.86 8.08 -3.44
C PHE A 46 10.39 8.41 -3.78
N PRO A 47 9.89 9.62 -3.46
CA PRO A 47 8.47 9.95 -3.57
C PRO A 47 7.91 9.84 -4.99
N GLN A 48 8.75 9.91 -6.02
CA GLN A 48 8.36 9.77 -7.41
C GLN A 48 8.31 8.33 -7.92
N MET A 49 8.69 7.34 -7.11
CA MET A 49 8.62 5.93 -7.50
C MET A 49 7.19 5.48 -7.83
N GLY A 50 7.11 4.36 -8.55
CA GLY A 50 5.87 3.84 -9.12
C GLY A 50 5.61 4.35 -10.54
N LYS A 51 4.66 3.70 -11.23
CA LYS A 51 4.25 4.02 -12.61
C LYS A 51 2.96 4.83 -12.60
N GLU A 52 2.67 5.56 -13.67
CA GLU A 52 1.35 6.16 -13.87
C GLU A 52 0.27 5.07 -13.81
N TYR A 53 -0.82 5.32 -13.07
CA TYR A 53 -1.96 4.43 -13.01
C TYR A 53 -2.79 4.61 -14.29
N PRO A 54 -2.93 3.58 -15.16
CA PRO A 54 -3.44 3.78 -16.51
C PRO A 54 -4.89 4.25 -16.54
N GLU A 55 -5.70 3.85 -15.57
CA GLU A 55 -7.12 4.20 -15.48
C GLU A 55 -7.32 5.62 -14.91
N ASN A 56 -6.34 6.17 -14.18
CA ASN A 56 -6.36 7.55 -13.71
C ASN A 56 -4.95 8.11 -13.50
N LYS A 57 -4.50 8.92 -14.46
CA LYS A 57 -3.16 9.53 -14.50
C LYS A 57 -2.84 10.48 -13.35
N ARG A 58 -3.82 10.88 -12.54
CA ARG A 58 -3.59 11.66 -11.30
C ARG A 58 -2.92 10.82 -10.22
N TYR A 59 -2.98 9.50 -10.33
CA TYR A 59 -2.39 8.57 -9.41
C TYR A 59 -1.20 7.85 -10.04
N ARG A 60 -0.31 7.40 -9.16
CA ARG A 60 0.76 6.48 -9.45
C ARG A 60 0.51 5.18 -8.71
N GLN A 61 0.86 4.08 -9.34
CA GLN A 61 0.73 2.74 -8.78
C GLN A 61 2.10 2.17 -8.39
N LEU A 62 2.11 1.48 -7.26
CA LEU A 62 3.14 0.53 -6.86
C LEU A 62 2.49 -0.86 -6.78
N ILE A 63 3.22 -1.88 -7.19
CA ILE A 63 2.74 -3.26 -7.10
C ILE A 63 3.37 -3.88 -5.86
N TYR A 64 2.53 -4.39 -4.96
CA TYR A 64 2.95 -5.19 -3.82
C TYR A 64 2.16 -6.50 -3.85
N GLN A 65 2.87 -7.60 -4.11
CA GLN A 65 2.27 -8.90 -4.41
C GLN A 65 1.18 -8.77 -5.49
N ASN A 66 -0.06 -9.17 -5.17
CA ASN A 66 -1.21 -9.12 -6.08
C ASN A 66 -2.03 -7.82 -5.95
N TYR A 67 -1.54 -6.81 -5.22
CA TYR A 67 -2.27 -5.57 -4.92
C TYR A 67 -1.57 -4.34 -5.52
N ARG A 68 -2.37 -3.29 -5.76
CA ARG A 68 -1.88 -1.98 -6.21
C ARG A 68 -2.00 -0.96 -5.09
N ILE A 69 -0.89 -0.33 -4.73
CA ILE A 69 -0.88 0.84 -3.84
C ILE A 69 -1.01 2.07 -4.72
N LEU A 70 -2.15 2.76 -4.64
CA LEU A 70 -2.40 3.99 -5.38
C LEU A 70 -2.00 5.20 -4.53
N LYS A 71 -1.21 6.10 -5.10
CA LYS A 71 -0.75 7.31 -4.41
C LYS A 71 -0.67 8.49 -5.36
N LYS A 72 -0.71 9.69 -4.80
CA LYS A 72 -0.38 10.94 -5.47
C LYS A 72 0.67 11.66 -4.63
N ILE A 73 1.41 12.58 -5.25
CA ILE A 73 2.36 13.46 -4.56
C ILE A 73 1.62 14.75 -4.21
#